data_AF-A0AB35U2M8-F1
#
_entry.id   AF-A0AB35U2M8-F1
#
_cell.length_a   1.000
_cell.length_b   1.000
_cell.length_c   1.000
_cell.angle_alpha   90.00
_cell.angle_beta   90.00
_cell.angle_gamma   90.00
#
_symmetry.space_group_name_H-M   'P 1'
#
loop_
_entity.id
_entity.type
_entity.pdbx_description
1 polymer ?
#
loop_
_entity_poly.entity_id
_entity_poly.type
_entity_poly.pdbx_seq_one_letter_code
_entity_poly.pdbx_strand_id
1 'polypeptide(L)'
;MNYDTKYILAKFNKSKPGATDTGDIEKKLSEYICDPKNNEESLNAFSELRLKLSSYFNLDAISLVTGNGTSIYAGSRDTRGFSLAAYTGKEKYKSIKSETDHISDKDIETALNKLIILYEQKKIIEDSVSLSSYQALINEVKSALIDSFVSLDYSNLSSHEILLRKLRAFGCLNKVNIFTANYDLAFEYAFDNLGIEYNDGFTGFVSRKFAPKTLEKKGLPILNKFHGSVNWISDNDEILEEQPKFSYVDTVLGVEKTIRELKININKDNEKVLIYPTANKLYQTYSAPYSELMRFMLDRFESGKNLIIVIGYKYGDDHINEILSKALANPDNVFYFYDFDNDEKASFINNMKKLAEITPNVNVLSGKILADFTNFAKFEVPATAEKTDEEKIVELLHKVMG
;
A
#
# COMPACT_ATOMS: atom_id res chain seq x y z
N MET A 1 -13.44 7.84 -16.15
CA MET A 1 -12.64 7.13 -17.20
C MET A 1 -12.42 5.70 -16.78
N ASN A 2 -12.46 4.74 -17.70
CA ASN A 2 -12.19 3.33 -17.43
C ASN A 2 -11.18 2.81 -18.45
N TYR A 3 -9.90 2.75 -18.07
CA TYR A 3 -8.81 2.29 -18.95
C TYR A 3 -8.24 0.98 -18.41
N ASP A 4 -7.92 0.06 -19.31
CA ASP A 4 -7.21 -1.19 -19.00
C ASP A 4 -5.80 -1.17 -19.60
N THR A 5 -5.01 -2.22 -19.30
CA THR A 5 -3.64 -2.34 -19.82
C THR A 5 -3.59 -2.38 -21.36
N LYS A 6 -4.68 -2.73 -22.06
CA LYS A 6 -4.74 -2.69 -23.53
C LYS A 6 -4.66 -1.26 -24.06
N TYR A 7 -5.15 -0.27 -23.31
CA TYR A 7 -5.02 1.14 -23.65
C TYR A 7 -3.54 1.55 -23.80
N ILE A 8 -2.69 1.20 -22.83
CA ILE A 8 -1.25 1.48 -22.90
C ILE A 8 -0.56 0.66 -23.97
N LEU A 9 -0.91 -0.63 -24.10
CA LEU A 9 -0.39 -1.47 -25.18
C LEU A 9 -0.61 -0.86 -26.57
N ALA A 10 -1.78 -0.27 -26.81
CA ALA A 10 -2.10 0.40 -28.08
C ALA A 10 -1.22 1.63 -28.35
N LYS A 11 -0.68 2.29 -27.31
CA LYS A 11 0.21 3.44 -27.44
C LYS A 11 1.63 3.02 -27.83
N PHE A 12 2.11 1.87 -27.34
CA PHE A 12 3.39 1.26 -27.77
C PHE A 12 3.32 0.58 -29.15
N ASN A 13 2.15 0.02 -29.51
CA ASN A 13 1.95 -0.72 -30.76
C ASN A 13 1.89 0.14 -32.05
N LYS A 14 2.09 1.46 -31.98
CA LYS A 14 2.30 2.29 -33.19
C LYS A 14 3.69 2.10 -33.83
N SER A 15 4.52 1.19 -33.30
CA SER A 15 5.92 1.00 -33.74
C SER A 15 6.34 -0.45 -34.09
N LYS A 16 5.50 -1.50 -34.07
CA LYS A 16 5.80 -2.84 -34.65
C LYS A 16 4.62 -3.85 -34.57
N PRO A 17 4.41 -4.72 -35.59
CA PRO A 17 3.36 -5.73 -35.59
C PRO A 17 3.84 -7.13 -35.17
N GLY A 18 2.98 -7.88 -34.47
CA GLY A 18 3.00 -9.34 -34.39
C GLY A 18 3.06 -9.93 -32.98
N ALA A 19 1.91 -10.26 -32.38
CA ALA A 19 1.80 -11.27 -31.32
C ALA A 19 0.33 -11.70 -31.13
N THR A 20 0.07 -13.00 -31.31
CA THR A 20 -1.26 -13.64 -31.25
C THR A 20 -1.56 -14.28 -29.89
N ASP A 21 -0.88 -13.90 -28.80
CA ASP A 21 -1.15 -14.44 -27.47
C ASP A 21 -0.97 -13.37 -26.37
N THR A 22 -2.05 -13.02 -25.68
CA THR A 22 -2.12 -11.84 -24.79
C THR A 22 -1.27 -11.96 -23.53
N GLY A 23 -1.03 -13.18 -23.03
CA GLY A 23 -0.25 -13.40 -21.80
C GLY A 23 1.27 -13.15 -21.95
N ASP A 24 1.83 -13.44 -23.12
CA ASP A 24 3.25 -13.19 -23.43
C ASP A 24 3.50 -11.69 -23.67
N ILE A 25 2.50 -10.96 -24.15
CA ILE A 25 2.56 -9.53 -24.44
C ILE A 25 2.71 -8.70 -23.16
N GLU A 26 1.92 -8.95 -22.11
CA GLU A 26 1.99 -8.17 -20.87
C GLU A 26 3.35 -8.31 -20.18
N LYS A 27 3.89 -9.54 -20.15
CA LYS A 27 5.21 -9.80 -19.59
C LYS A 27 6.31 -9.08 -20.38
N LYS A 28 6.30 -9.23 -21.71
CA LYS A 28 7.24 -8.53 -22.60
C LYS A 28 7.14 -7.01 -22.46
N LEU A 29 5.94 -6.47 -22.35
CA LEU A 29 5.75 -5.03 -22.16
C LEU A 29 6.24 -4.58 -20.78
N SER A 30 5.99 -5.36 -19.73
CA SER A 30 6.52 -5.08 -18.39
C SER A 30 8.05 -5.04 -18.40
N GLU A 31 8.70 -6.01 -19.04
CA GLU A 31 10.16 -6.03 -19.24
C GLU A 31 10.64 -4.83 -20.04
N TYR A 32 9.91 -4.45 -21.10
CA TYR A 32 10.22 -3.30 -21.95
C TYR A 32 10.19 -1.97 -21.18
N ILE A 33 9.12 -1.73 -20.41
CA ILE A 33 8.92 -0.52 -19.61
C ILE A 33 9.96 -0.44 -18.47
N CYS A 34 10.40 -1.58 -17.94
CA CYS A 34 11.41 -1.60 -16.88
C CYS A 34 12.83 -1.28 -17.38
N ASP A 35 13.12 -1.41 -18.68
CA ASP A 35 14.43 -1.05 -19.24
C ASP A 35 14.59 0.48 -19.30
N PRO A 36 15.58 1.07 -18.59
CA PRO A 36 15.80 2.52 -18.59
C PRO A 36 16.02 3.13 -19.97
N LYS A 37 16.47 2.33 -20.96
CA LYS A 37 16.65 2.79 -22.36
C LYS A 37 15.34 3.17 -23.02
N ASN A 38 14.22 2.63 -22.55
CA ASN A 38 12.89 2.86 -23.13
C ASN A 38 12.07 3.87 -22.30
N ASN A 39 12.70 4.56 -21.34
CA ASN A 39 12.00 5.49 -20.44
C ASN A 39 11.32 6.64 -21.20
N GLU A 40 11.92 7.16 -22.26
CA GLU A 40 11.34 8.25 -23.06
C GLU A 40 10.07 7.79 -23.80
N GLU A 41 10.14 6.65 -24.48
CA GLU A 41 8.96 6.07 -25.16
C GLU A 41 7.87 5.70 -24.15
N SER A 42 8.24 5.16 -22.99
CA SER A 42 7.31 4.89 -21.90
C SER A 42 6.68 6.17 -21.37
N LEU A 43 7.46 7.23 -21.16
CA LEU A 43 6.94 8.53 -20.74
C LEU A 43 5.93 9.08 -21.76
N ASN A 44 6.17 8.88 -23.05
CA ASN A 44 5.29 9.29 -24.13
C ASN A 44 4.00 8.45 -24.18
N ALA A 45 4.10 7.13 -23.98
CA ALA A 45 2.94 6.24 -23.93
C ALA A 45 1.96 6.61 -22.81
N PHE A 46 2.47 7.08 -21.66
CA PHE A 46 1.67 7.50 -20.50
C PHE A 46 1.27 8.99 -20.51
N SER A 47 1.68 9.77 -21.51
CA SER A 47 1.50 11.24 -21.55
C SER A 47 0.05 11.70 -21.38
N GLU A 48 -0.90 11.07 -22.09
CA GLU A 48 -2.31 11.45 -22.03
C GLU A 48 -2.90 11.23 -20.62
N LEU A 49 -2.55 10.11 -19.96
CA LEU A 49 -2.99 9.82 -18.60
C LEU A 49 -2.35 10.77 -17.60
N ARG A 50 -1.05 11.00 -17.70
CA ARG A 50 -0.31 11.94 -16.87
C ARG A 50 -0.89 13.35 -16.96
N LEU A 51 -1.21 13.84 -18.16
CA LEU A 51 -1.82 15.16 -18.35
C LEU A 51 -3.19 15.27 -17.69
N LYS A 52 -4.04 14.25 -17.89
CA LYS A 52 -5.36 14.19 -17.28
C LYS A 52 -5.26 14.20 -15.76
N LEU A 53 -4.41 13.34 -15.20
CA LEU A 53 -4.15 13.28 -13.77
C LEU A 53 -3.58 14.61 -13.23
N SER A 54 -2.61 15.20 -13.93
CA SER A 54 -1.96 16.46 -13.56
C SER A 54 -2.93 17.63 -13.44
N SER A 55 -4.02 17.64 -14.21
CA SER A 55 -5.04 18.70 -14.13
C SER A 55 -5.69 18.81 -12.74
N TYR A 56 -5.68 17.72 -11.97
CA TYR A 56 -6.27 17.62 -10.64
C TYR A 56 -5.27 17.83 -9.50
N PHE A 57 -3.96 17.92 -9.78
CA PHE A 57 -2.96 18.18 -8.74
C PHE A 57 -3.04 19.62 -8.17
N ASN A 58 -3.83 20.48 -8.80
CA ASN A 58 -4.14 21.83 -8.32
C ASN A 58 -5.28 21.88 -7.29
N LEU A 59 -5.99 20.77 -7.04
CA LEU A 59 -7.04 20.69 -6.02
C LEU A 59 -6.51 20.93 -4.60
N ASP A 60 -7.42 21.17 -3.65
CA ASP A 60 -7.09 21.63 -2.28
C ASP A 60 -6.20 20.65 -1.52
N ALA A 61 -6.40 19.35 -1.76
CA ALA A 61 -5.60 18.28 -1.19
C ALA A 61 -5.42 17.12 -2.17
N ILE A 62 -4.29 16.42 -2.03
CA ILE A 62 -3.98 15.21 -2.78
C ILE A 62 -3.85 14.09 -1.77
N SER A 63 -4.74 13.11 -1.83
CA SER A 63 -4.81 12.01 -0.88
C SER A 63 -4.46 10.70 -1.58
N LEU A 64 -3.37 10.08 -1.15
CA LEU A 64 -2.95 8.75 -1.62
C LEU A 64 -3.41 7.72 -0.59
N VAL A 65 -4.23 6.76 -1.00
CA VAL A 65 -4.56 5.57 -0.20
C VAL A 65 -3.74 4.40 -0.74
N THR A 66 -2.85 3.88 0.09
CA THR A 66 -1.87 2.88 -0.32
C THR A 66 -1.97 1.60 0.49
N GLY A 67 -1.62 0.49 -0.17
CA GLY A 67 -1.48 -0.81 0.47
C GLY A 67 -0.20 -1.51 0.00
N ASN A 68 -0.08 -2.80 0.35
CA ASN A 68 1.17 -3.56 0.21
C ASN A 68 1.73 -3.56 -1.22
N GLY A 69 0.90 -3.38 -2.26
CA GLY A 69 1.34 -3.28 -3.65
C GLY A 69 2.31 -2.11 -3.92
N THR A 70 2.35 -1.10 -3.03
CA THR A 70 3.34 -0.03 -3.08
C THR A 70 4.72 -0.45 -2.57
N SER A 71 4.82 -1.56 -1.86
CA SER A 71 6.05 -2.06 -1.23
C SER A 71 6.59 -3.34 -1.87
N ILE A 72 5.82 -4.02 -2.73
CA ILE A 72 6.19 -5.33 -3.33
C ILE A 72 7.50 -5.23 -4.13
N TYR A 73 7.70 -4.16 -4.90
CA TYR A 73 8.91 -3.99 -5.71
C TYR A 73 10.19 -3.89 -4.86
N ALA A 74 10.05 -3.50 -3.60
CA ALA A 74 11.14 -3.37 -2.63
C ALA A 74 11.30 -4.62 -1.75
N GLY A 75 10.52 -5.68 -1.99
CA GLY A 75 10.70 -7.00 -1.37
C GLY A 75 9.56 -7.49 -0.49
N SER A 76 8.55 -6.64 -0.20
CA SER A 76 7.38 -7.11 0.57
C SER A 76 6.63 -8.19 -0.22
N ARG A 77 5.85 -9.00 0.50
CA ARG A 77 5.18 -10.16 -0.11
C ARG A 77 3.69 -10.14 0.12
N ASP A 78 3.00 -10.78 -0.80
CA ASP A 78 1.57 -10.98 -0.75
C ASP A 78 1.22 -12.15 0.19
N THR A 79 0.35 -11.89 1.16
CA THR A 79 -0.11 -12.88 2.16
C THR A 79 -0.88 -14.06 1.56
N ARG A 80 -1.30 -14.01 0.29
CA ARG A 80 -1.84 -15.18 -0.43
C ARG A 80 -0.89 -16.39 -0.43
N GLY A 81 0.42 -16.16 -0.31
CA GLY A 81 1.43 -17.21 -0.21
C GLY A 81 1.62 -17.78 1.21
N PHE A 82 0.89 -17.29 2.21
CA PHE A 82 1.01 -17.76 3.58
C PHE A 82 0.35 -19.14 3.74
N SER A 83 1.07 -20.07 4.39
CA SER A 83 0.53 -21.36 4.79
C SER A 83 0.78 -21.61 6.26
N LEU A 84 -0.30 -21.84 7.01
CA LEU A 84 -0.21 -22.15 8.44
C LEU A 84 0.41 -23.54 8.68
N ALA A 85 0.31 -24.46 7.72
CA ALA A 85 0.89 -25.81 7.77
C ALA A 85 2.41 -25.82 8.09
N ALA A 86 3.14 -24.79 7.63
CA ALA A 86 4.56 -24.63 7.90
C ALA A 86 4.90 -24.42 9.39
N TYR A 87 3.92 -24.00 10.19
CA TYR A 87 4.06 -23.73 11.62
C TYR A 87 3.43 -24.82 12.47
N THR A 88 2.20 -25.24 12.15
CA THR A 88 1.45 -26.26 12.91
C THR A 88 2.13 -27.63 12.88
N GLY A 89 2.92 -27.92 11.84
CA GLY A 89 3.69 -29.16 11.72
C GLY A 89 4.87 -29.29 12.70
N LYS A 90 5.25 -28.22 13.42
CA LYS A 90 6.41 -28.24 14.33
C LYS A 90 6.16 -29.10 15.56
N GLU A 91 7.18 -29.84 16.00
CA GLU A 91 7.06 -30.81 17.10
C GLU A 91 6.53 -30.20 18.41
N LYS A 92 6.92 -28.95 18.70
CA LYS A 92 6.44 -28.19 19.86
C LYS A 92 4.91 -27.93 19.88
N TYR A 93 4.21 -28.12 18.76
CA TYR A 93 2.75 -27.95 18.66
C TYR A 93 1.99 -29.27 18.49
N LYS A 94 2.66 -30.41 18.74
CA LYS A 94 2.04 -31.74 18.63
C LYS A 94 0.77 -31.90 19.47
N SER A 95 0.68 -31.22 20.62
CA SER A 95 -0.50 -31.29 21.51
C SER A 95 -1.77 -30.70 20.91
N ILE A 96 -1.65 -29.72 20.01
CA ILE A 96 -2.78 -29.03 19.37
C ILE A 96 -2.95 -29.39 17.90
N LYS A 97 -2.09 -30.27 17.37
CA LYS A 97 -1.99 -30.56 15.94
C LYS A 97 -3.32 -31.00 15.32
N SER A 98 -4.04 -31.93 15.96
CA SER A 98 -5.31 -32.47 15.46
C SER A 98 -6.37 -31.38 15.25
N GLU A 99 -6.39 -30.35 16.10
CA GLU A 99 -7.31 -29.22 15.97
C GLU A 99 -6.83 -28.24 14.89
N THR A 100 -5.50 -28.05 14.77
CA THR A 100 -4.90 -27.11 13.81
C THR A 100 -4.78 -27.62 12.37
N ASP A 101 -4.81 -28.93 12.13
CA ASP A 101 -4.70 -29.50 10.78
C ASP A 101 -5.87 -29.04 9.88
N HIS A 102 -7.08 -28.88 10.45
CA HIS A 102 -8.29 -28.43 9.75
C HIS A 102 -8.29 -26.95 9.31
N ILE A 103 -7.30 -26.18 9.78
CA ILE A 103 -7.18 -24.75 9.47
C ILE A 103 -5.89 -24.43 8.72
N SER A 104 -5.03 -25.43 8.50
CA SER A 104 -3.69 -25.26 7.96
C SER A 104 -3.65 -24.88 6.47
N ASP A 105 -4.75 -25.12 5.75
CA ASP A 105 -4.95 -24.83 4.32
C ASP A 105 -5.63 -23.48 4.04
N LYS A 106 -6.02 -22.75 5.09
CA LYS A 106 -6.77 -21.50 4.95
C LYS A 106 -5.84 -20.31 4.71
N ASP A 107 -6.40 -19.25 4.13
CA ASP A 107 -5.73 -17.96 4.05
C ASP A 107 -5.38 -17.45 5.45
N ILE A 108 -4.40 -16.54 5.53
CA ILE A 108 -3.87 -16.07 6.81
C ILE A 108 -4.95 -15.50 7.73
N GLU A 109 -5.97 -14.85 7.16
CA GLU A 109 -6.99 -14.18 7.97
C GLU A 109 -7.92 -15.19 8.60
N THR A 110 -8.45 -16.11 7.78
CA THR A 110 -9.25 -17.24 8.28
C THR A 110 -8.45 -18.09 9.27
N ALA A 111 -7.17 -18.35 8.99
CA ALA A 111 -6.29 -19.14 9.85
C ALA A 111 -6.08 -18.48 11.23
N LEU A 112 -5.70 -17.21 11.26
CA LEU A 112 -5.50 -16.45 12.50
C LEU A 112 -6.80 -16.33 13.31
N ASN A 113 -7.93 -16.08 12.64
CA ASN A 113 -9.23 -16.02 13.31
C ASN A 113 -9.57 -17.31 14.03
N LYS A 114 -9.39 -18.45 13.36
CA LYS A 114 -9.66 -19.76 13.97
C LYS A 114 -8.70 -20.07 15.11
N LEU A 115 -7.41 -19.71 14.98
CA LEU A 115 -6.45 -19.85 16.08
C LEU A 115 -6.86 -19.04 17.32
N ILE A 116 -7.31 -17.79 17.14
CA ILE A 116 -7.76 -16.94 18.23
C ILE A 116 -9.02 -17.53 18.89
N ILE A 117 -9.98 -18.02 18.10
CA ILE A 117 -11.20 -18.67 18.62
C ILE A 117 -10.84 -19.91 19.45
N LEU A 118 -9.93 -20.76 18.95
CA LEU A 118 -9.48 -21.95 19.67
C LEU A 118 -8.75 -21.57 20.97
N TYR A 119 -7.89 -20.56 20.93
CA TYR A 119 -7.22 -20.02 22.11
C TYR A 119 -8.23 -19.57 23.18
N GLU A 120 -9.22 -18.75 22.82
CA GLU A 120 -10.25 -18.29 23.77
C GLU A 120 -11.09 -19.45 24.32
N GLN A 121 -11.41 -20.45 23.49
CA GLN A 121 -12.08 -21.66 23.95
C GLN A 121 -11.25 -22.41 25.00
N LYS A 122 -9.93 -22.58 24.77
CA LYS A 122 -9.04 -23.25 25.73
C LYS A 122 -8.89 -22.47 27.03
N LYS A 123 -8.95 -21.14 26.97
CA LYS A 123 -8.94 -20.26 28.14
C LYS A 123 -10.18 -20.46 29.01
N ILE A 124 -11.36 -20.61 28.41
CA ILE A 124 -12.63 -20.82 29.13
C ILE A 124 -12.65 -22.16 29.88
N ILE A 125 -12.06 -23.21 29.31
CA ILE A 125 -12.03 -24.56 29.90
C ILE A 125 -10.80 -24.81 30.78
N GLU A 126 -9.97 -23.80 31.03
CA GLU A 126 -8.77 -23.85 31.87
C GLU A 126 -7.71 -24.90 31.46
N ASP A 127 -7.62 -25.22 30.16
CA ASP A 127 -6.60 -26.12 29.61
C ASP A 127 -5.25 -25.39 29.45
N SER A 128 -4.51 -25.29 30.55
CA SER A 128 -3.24 -24.56 30.62
C SER A 128 -2.17 -25.03 29.63
N VAL A 129 -2.11 -26.34 29.35
CA VAL A 129 -1.11 -26.92 28.44
C VAL A 129 -1.40 -26.48 27.01
N SER A 130 -2.63 -26.69 26.52
CA SER A 130 -3.01 -26.26 25.17
C SER A 130 -2.95 -24.75 25.02
N LEU A 131 -3.33 -23.99 26.04
CA LEU A 131 -3.31 -22.52 26.03
C LEU A 131 -1.91 -21.97 25.73
N SER A 132 -0.88 -22.53 26.38
CA SER A 132 0.51 -22.13 26.14
C SER A 132 0.96 -22.42 24.70
N SER A 133 0.58 -23.58 24.15
CA SER A 133 0.88 -23.94 22.76
C SER A 133 0.18 -23.04 21.75
N TYR A 134 -1.10 -22.71 21.96
CA TYR A 134 -1.84 -21.79 21.10
C TYR A 134 -1.27 -20.37 21.15
N GLN A 135 -0.94 -19.86 22.34
CA GLN A 135 -0.32 -18.55 22.49
C GLN A 135 1.03 -18.48 21.74
N ALA A 136 1.86 -19.50 21.92
CA ALA A 136 3.15 -19.58 21.25
C ALA A 136 3.00 -19.67 19.72
N LEU A 137 2.04 -20.46 19.22
CA LEU A 137 1.75 -20.56 17.79
C LEU A 137 1.24 -19.23 17.20
N ILE A 138 0.32 -18.54 17.89
CA ILE A 138 -0.18 -17.23 17.46
C ILE A 138 0.97 -16.22 17.38
N ASN A 139 1.82 -16.16 18.41
CA ASN A 139 2.96 -15.25 18.43
C ASN A 139 3.97 -15.55 17.31
N GLU A 140 4.21 -16.84 17.03
CA GLU A 140 5.09 -17.26 15.94
C GLU A 140 4.52 -16.92 14.57
N VAL A 141 3.22 -17.12 14.34
CA VAL A 141 2.55 -16.75 13.08
C VAL A 141 2.60 -15.24 12.88
N LYS A 142 2.31 -14.44 13.93
CA LYS A 142 2.41 -12.97 13.88
C LYS A 142 3.84 -12.51 13.55
N SER A 143 4.84 -13.11 14.20
CA SER A 143 6.25 -12.81 13.93
C SER A 143 6.65 -13.15 12.51
N ALA A 144 6.21 -14.32 12.02
CA ALA A 144 6.51 -14.75 10.66
C ALA A 144 5.82 -13.90 9.59
N LEU A 145 4.62 -13.37 9.87
CA LEU A 145 3.96 -12.40 9.00
C LEU A 145 4.85 -11.16 8.82
N ILE A 146 5.34 -10.59 9.90
CA ILE A 146 6.23 -9.41 9.86
C ILE A 146 7.54 -9.77 9.14
N ASP A 147 8.21 -10.83 9.58
CA ASP A 147 9.53 -11.21 9.06
C ASP A 147 9.52 -11.60 7.58
N SER A 148 8.44 -12.24 7.09
CA SER A 148 8.40 -12.80 5.74
C SER A 148 7.65 -11.94 4.73
N PHE A 149 6.66 -11.14 5.17
CA PHE A 149 5.78 -10.39 4.27
C PHE A 149 5.96 -8.88 4.34
N VAL A 150 6.51 -8.35 5.44
CA VAL A 150 6.80 -6.92 5.63
C VAL A 150 8.29 -6.60 5.42
N SER A 151 9.13 -7.60 5.19
CA SER A 151 10.57 -7.41 4.95
C SER A 151 10.83 -6.68 3.64
N LEU A 152 11.50 -5.54 3.73
CA LEU A 152 11.93 -4.71 2.60
C LEU A 152 13.44 -4.64 2.50
N ASP A 153 13.96 -4.45 1.30
CA ASP A 153 15.28 -3.87 1.09
C ASP A 153 15.14 -2.35 0.98
N TYR A 154 15.45 -1.65 2.08
CA TYR A 154 15.35 -0.20 2.18
C TYR A 154 16.35 0.54 1.27
N SER A 155 17.35 -0.17 0.71
CA SER A 155 18.24 0.41 -0.31
C SER A 155 17.56 0.52 -1.69
N ASN A 156 16.42 -0.15 -1.88
CA ASN A 156 15.66 -0.20 -3.13
C ASN A 156 14.28 0.47 -3.01
N LEU A 157 14.23 1.72 -2.52
CA LEU A 157 12.99 2.51 -2.37
C LEU A 157 12.79 3.57 -3.46
N SER A 158 13.33 3.30 -4.66
CA SER A 158 13.36 4.27 -5.76
C SER A 158 11.99 4.82 -6.17
N SER A 159 10.93 4.00 -6.21
CA SER A 159 9.60 4.47 -6.62
C SER A 159 8.96 5.40 -5.57
N HIS A 160 9.17 5.14 -4.28
CA HIS A 160 8.73 6.03 -3.20
C HIS A 160 9.44 7.38 -3.29
N GLU A 161 10.76 7.37 -3.49
CA GLU A 161 11.52 8.60 -3.66
C GLU A 161 11.13 9.39 -4.91
N ILE A 162 10.93 8.71 -6.04
CA ILE A 162 10.51 9.36 -7.29
C ILE A 162 9.15 10.04 -7.11
N LEU A 163 8.18 9.36 -6.49
CA LEU A 163 6.88 9.92 -6.17
C LEU A 163 7.01 11.21 -5.35
N LEU A 164 7.74 11.17 -4.23
CA LEU A 164 7.92 12.33 -3.35
C LEU A 164 8.67 13.48 -4.02
N ARG A 165 9.73 13.17 -4.80
CA ARG A 165 10.48 14.17 -5.57
C ARG A 165 9.58 14.87 -6.59
N LYS A 166 8.71 14.13 -7.28
CA LYS A 166 7.77 14.68 -8.25
C LYS A 166 6.70 15.55 -7.60
N LEU A 167 6.11 15.09 -6.49
CA LEU A 167 5.15 15.87 -5.71
C LEU A 167 5.77 17.19 -5.19
N ARG A 168 7.05 17.14 -4.78
CA ARG A 168 7.84 18.31 -4.40
C ARG A 168 8.08 19.25 -5.59
N ALA A 169 8.54 18.71 -6.72
CA ALA A 169 8.83 19.48 -7.93
C ALA A 169 7.58 20.15 -8.52
N PHE A 170 6.42 19.48 -8.45
CA PHE A 170 5.14 20.04 -8.82
C PHE A 170 4.64 21.13 -7.86
N GLY A 171 5.22 21.24 -6.65
CA GLY A 171 4.85 22.25 -5.66
C GLY A 171 3.58 21.91 -4.86
N CYS A 172 3.20 20.63 -4.79
CA CYS A 172 1.98 20.19 -4.11
C CYS A 172 2.21 19.36 -2.84
N LEU A 173 3.47 19.09 -2.48
CA LEU A 173 3.79 18.18 -1.37
C LEU A 173 3.20 18.60 -0.03
N ASN A 174 3.09 19.90 0.26
CA ASN A 174 2.54 20.45 1.51
C ASN A 174 1.02 20.22 1.71
N LYS A 175 0.32 19.74 0.68
CA LYS A 175 -1.11 19.38 0.72
C LYS A 175 -1.34 17.88 0.45
N VAL A 176 -0.27 17.09 0.43
CA VAL A 176 -0.35 15.64 0.25
C VAL A 176 -0.68 14.97 1.57
N ASN A 177 -1.63 14.04 1.55
CA ASN A 177 -1.93 13.13 2.65
C ASN A 177 -1.71 11.71 2.13
N ILE A 178 -0.87 10.93 2.80
CA ILE A 178 -0.61 9.53 2.49
C ILE A 178 -1.27 8.70 3.58
N PHE A 179 -2.34 8.00 3.23
CA PHE A 179 -3.03 7.04 4.07
C PHE A 179 -2.56 5.65 3.68
N THR A 180 -1.93 4.91 4.59
CA THR A 180 -1.38 3.60 4.26
C THR A 180 -1.78 2.50 5.23
N ALA A 181 -2.08 1.34 4.66
CA ALA A 181 -2.27 0.07 5.37
C ALA A 181 -0.94 -0.64 5.65
N ASN A 182 0.18 -0.14 5.10
CA ASN A 182 1.47 -0.82 5.18
C ASN A 182 2.05 -0.73 6.59
N TYR A 183 2.57 -1.86 7.07
CA TYR A 183 3.27 -1.90 8.35
C TYR A 183 4.73 -1.46 8.22
N ASP A 184 5.33 -1.60 7.03
CA ASP A 184 6.73 -1.25 6.73
C ASP A 184 7.00 0.26 6.81
N LEU A 185 8.27 0.67 6.84
CA LEU A 185 8.67 2.08 6.95
C LEU A 185 9.07 2.71 5.60
N ALA A 186 8.52 2.25 4.47
CA ALA A 186 8.99 2.67 3.15
C ALA A 186 8.82 4.18 2.91
N PHE A 187 7.69 4.76 3.33
CA PHE A 187 7.43 6.19 3.18
C PHE A 187 8.30 7.02 4.12
N GLU A 188 8.39 6.62 5.39
CA GLU A 188 9.22 7.25 6.42
C GLU A 188 10.68 7.33 5.96
N TYR A 189 11.25 6.20 5.54
CA TYR A 189 12.62 6.15 5.04
C TYR A 189 12.81 7.03 3.79
N ALA A 190 11.83 7.04 2.86
CA ALA A 190 11.92 7.88 1.68
C ALA A 190 11.80 9.38 2.02
N PHE A 191 10.99 9.77 3.00
CA PHE A 191 10.93 11.14 3.51
C PHE A 191 12.28 11.56 4.10
N ASP A 192 12.83 10.74 5.00
CA ASP A 192 14.12 10.99 5.67
C ASP A 192 15.28 11.08 4.66
N ASN A 193 15.36 10.13 3.73
CA ASN A 193 16.42 10.11 2.72
C ASN A 193 16.38 11.34 1.79
N LEU A 194 15.20 11.93 1.59
CA LEU A 194 15.01 13.14 0.78
C LEU A 194 15.07 14.44 1.58
N GLY A 195 15.25 14.37 2.91
CA GLY A 195 15.23 15.51 3.82
C GLY A 195 13.89 16.25 3.81
N ILE A 196 12.79 15.51 3.68
CA ILE A 196 11.43 16.07 3.66
C ILE A 196 10.83 15.94 5.06
N GLU A 197 10.46 17.06 5.66
CA GLU A 197 9.67 17.06 6.89
C GLU A 197 8.23 16.61 6.60
N TYR A 198 7.69 15.77 7.47
CA TYR A 198 6.34 15.24 7.38
C TYR A 198 5.73 15.08 8.77
N ASN A 199 4.43 14.78 8.80
CA ASN A 199 3.68 14.62 10.02
C ASN A 199 2.95 13.28 10.04
N ASP A 200 3.29 12.45 11.02
CA ASP A 200 2.82 11.06 11.15
C ASP A 200 1.92 10.82 12.35
N GLY A 201 1.55 11.90 13.07
CA GLY A 201 0.79 11.77 14.30
C GLY A 201 1.65 11.58 15.56
N PHE A 202 2.99 11.61 15.48
CA PHE A 202 3.86 11.51 16.65
C PHE A 202 4.53 12.85 16.99
N THR A 203 4.78 13.07 18.28
CA THR A 203 5.51 14.24 18.81
C THR A 203 6.70 13.82 19.64
N GLY A 204 7.70 14.70 19.73
CA GLY A 204 8.95 14.43 20.43
C GLY A 204 10.07 14.10 19.44
N PHE A 205 11.28 13.93 19.99
CA PHE A 205 12.47 13.58 19.21
C PHE A 205 13.10 12.28 19.71
N VAL A 206 13.40 12.20 21.00
CA VAL A 206 14.02 11.00 21.62
C VAL A 206 13.00 9.93 21.97
N SER A 207 11.90 10.34 22.62
CA SER A 207 10.77 9.48 22.95
C SER A 207 9.56 10.05 22.21
N ARG A 208 9.27 9.46 21.06
CA ARG A 208 8.17 9.90 20.20
C ARG A 208 6.88 9.26 20.68
N LYS A 209 5.89 10.08 21.02
CA LYS A 209 4.57 9.66 21.51
C LYS A 209 3.47 10.00 20.52
N PHE A 210 2.53 9.10 20.34
CA PHE A 210 1.37 9.35 19.50
C PHE A 210 0.54 10.50 20.06
N ALA A 211 0.28 11.49 19.22
CA ALA A 211 -0.41 12.73 19.53
C ALA A 211 -1.26 13.11 18.30
N PRO A 212 -2.49 12.58 18.17
CA PRO A 212 -3.33 12.66 16.97
C PRO A 212 -3.57 14.11 16.50
N LYS A 213 -3.61 15.06 17.43
CA LYS A 213 -3.77 16.50 17.14
C LYS A 213 -2.68 17.05 16.22
N THR A 214 -1.51 16.41 16.13
CA THR A 214 -0.51 16.89 15.17
C THR A 214 -0.99 16.73 13.75
N LEU A 215 -1.73 15.66 13.39
CA LEU A 215 -2.19 15.40 12.02
C LEU A 215 -2.99 16.56 11.42
N GLU A 216 -3.63 17.38 12.25
CA GLU A 216 -4.37 18.58 11.84
C GLU A 216 -3.48 19.77 11.43
N LYS A 217 -2.17 19.72 11.72
CA LYS A 217 -1.21 20.77 11.36
C LYS A 217 -1.05 20.83 9.84
N LYS A 218 -1.41 21.97 9.26
CA LYS A 218 -1.26 22.25 7.83
C LYS A 218 0.18 22.62 7.46
N GLY A 219 0.53 22.43 6.19
CA GLY A 219 1.79 22.92 5.61
C GLY A 219 2.89 21.86 5.47
N LEU A 220 2.68 20.66 6.01
CA LEU A 220 3.54 19.51 5.81
C LEU A 220 2.75 18.37 5.16
N PRO A 221 3.40 17.50 4.36
CA PRO A 221 2.79 16.23 3.98
C PRO A 221 2.43 15.42 5.23
N ILE A 222 1.31 14.72 5.16
CA ILE A 222 0.83 13.86 6.25
C ILE A 222 1.05 12.39 5.88
N LEU A 223 1.51 11.58 6.83
CA LEU A 223 1.60 10.13 6.72
C LEU A 223 0.73 9.48 7.81
N ASN A 224 -0.42 8.97 7.43
CA ASN A 224 -1.36 8.31 8.33
C ASN A 224 -1.31 6.79 8.13
N LYS A 225 -0.78 6.06 9.11
CA LYS A 225 -0.66 4.59 9.10
C LYS A 225 -1.83 3.94 9.83
N PHE A 226 -2.97 3.86 9.16
CA PHE A 226 -4.23 3.49 9.78
C PHE A 226 -4.34 2.01 10.20
N HIS A 227 -3.35 1.16 9.87
CA HIS A 227 -3.21 -0.19 10.44
C HIS A 227 -2.03 -0.35 11.41
N GLY A 228 -1.37 0.75 11.77
CA GLY A 228 -0.19 0.74 12.63
C GLY A 228 1.13 0.55 11.86
N SER A 229 2.21 0.34 12.60
CA SER A 229 3.55 0.22 12.05
C SER A 229 4.41 -0.75 12.85
N VAL A 230 5.37 -1.39 12.18
CA VAL A 230 6.30 -2.35 12.82
C VAL A 230 7.13 -1.71 13.95
N ASN A 231 7.29 -0.39 13.93
CA ASN A 231 8.02 0.37 14.94
C ASN A 231 7.11 0.99 16.02
N TRP A 232 5.80 0.75 16.01
CA TRP A 232 4.90 1.21 17.07
C TRP A 232 4.82 0.19 18.19
N ILE A 233 4.95 0.66 19.43
CA ILE A 233 4.89 -0.16 20.64
C ILE A 233 3.92 0.42 21.66
N SER A 234 3.34 -0.45 22.48
CA SER A 234 2.52 -0.04 23.63
C SER A 234 3.38 -0.02 24.89
N ASP A 235 3.31 1.08 25.65
CA ASP A 235 3.93 1.21 26.97
C ASP A 235 2.98 1.97 27.91
N ASN A 236 2.47 1.33 28.96
CA ASN A 236 1.54 1.92 29.93
C ASN A 236 0.34 2.65 29.30
N ASP A 237 -0.34 2.02 28.35
CA ASP A 237 -1.45 2.57 27.55
C ASP A 237 -1.09 3.76 26.64
N GLU A 238 0.19 4.16 26.58
CA GLU A 238 0.71 5.10 25.59
C GLU A 238 1.25 4.35 24.38
N ILE A 239 1.16 5.00 23.22
CA ILE A 239 1.70 4.48 21.96
C ILE A 239 2.97 5.24 21.67
N LEU A 240 4.07 4.52 21.64
CA LEU A 240 5.40 5.04 21.40
C LEU A 240 5.90 4.60 20.02
N GLU A 241 6.73 5.43 19.42
CA GLU A 241 7.48 5.07 18.23
C GLU A 241 8.91 4.69 18.60
N GLU A 242 9.24 3.41 18.43
CA GLU A 242 10.59 2.88 18.53
C GLU A 242 11.42 3.38 17.34
N GLN A 243 12.58 3.99 17.63
CA GLN A 243 13.46 4.47 16.57
C GLN A 243 14.07 3.28 15.80
N PRO A 244 13.82 3.17 14.49
CA PRO A 244 14.29 2.05 13.70
C PRO A 244 15.82 2.09 13.55
N LYS A 245 16.47 0.94 13.64
CA LYS A 245 17.89 0.81 13.33
C LYS A 245 18.06 0.13 12.00
N PHE A 246 18.81 0.74 11.08
CA PHE A 246 19.08 0.16 9.77
C PHE A 246 20.47 -0.47 9.75
N SER A 247 20.56 -1.68 9.21
CA SER A 247 21.81 -2.40 9.06
C SER A 247 21.84 -3.20 7.77
N TYR A 248 22.99 -3.22 7.10
CA TYR A 248 23.18 -4.06 5.94
C TYR A 248 23.27 -5.54 6.32
N VAL A 249 22.59 -6.39 5.55
CA VAL A 249 22.62 -7.85 5.67
C VAL A 249 23.03 -8.45 4.33
N ASP A 250 23.97 -9.37 4.37
CA ASP A 250 24.40 -10.13 3.19
C ASP A 250 23.53 -11.36 3.02
N THR A 251 22.70 -11.37 1.97
CA THR A 251 21.84 -12.49 1.60
C THR A 251 22.50 -13.28 0.48
N VAL A 252 22.83 -14.55 0.77
CA VAL A 252 23.45 -15.46 -0.18
C VAL A 252 22.38 -16.14 -1.04
N LEU A 253 22.33 -15.78 -2.33
CA LEU A 253 21.48 -16.41 -3.35
C LEU A 253 22.31 -17.42 -4.15
N GLY A 254 22.60 -18.58 -3.55
CA GLY A 254 23.43 -19.63 -4.16
C GLY A 254 24.94 -19.40 -3.97
N VAL A 255 25.77 -20.18 -4.67
CA VAL A 255 27.22 -20.29 -4.37
C VAL A 255 28.01 -19.01 -4.73
N GLU A 256 27.51 -18.17 -5.66
CA GLU A 256 28.29 -17.05 -6.23
C GLU A 256 27.64 -15.66 -6.12
N LYS A 257 26.38 -15.56 -5.67
CA LYS A 257 25.66 -14.28 -5.65
C LYS A 257 25.30 -13.87 -4.22
N THR A 258 26.00 -12.87 -3.70
CA THR A 258 25.64 -12.19 -2.46
C THR A 258 24.98 -10.86 -2.79
N ILE A 259 23.78 -10.62 -2.28
CA ILE A 259 23.11 -9.31 -2.35
C ILE A 259 23.17 -8.68 -0.98
N ARG A 260 23.60 -7.42 -0.92
CA ARG A 260 23.65 -6.65 0.31
C ARG A 260 22.38 -5.81 0.41
N GLU A 261 21.50 -6.17 1.33
CA GLU A 261 20.21 -5.52 1.53
C GLU A 261 20.25 -4.64 2.78
N LEU A 262 19.62 -3.46 2.75
CA LEU A 262 19.45 -2.65 3.95
C LEU A 262 18.17 -3.09 4.66
N LYS A 263 18.30 -3.65 5.85
CA LYS A 263 17.17 -4.13 6.67
C LYS A 263 17.00 -3.29 7.91
N ILE A 264 15.75 -3.25 8.39
CA ILE A 264 15.40 -2.68 9.69
C ILE A 264 15.59 -3.72 10.80
N ASN A 265 16.12 -3.28 11.93
CA ASN A 265 16.22 -4.03 13.16
C ASN A 265 15.29 -3.39 14.20
N ILE A 266 14.33 -4.18 14.67
CA ILE A 266 13.29 -3.77 15.60
C ILE A 266 13.31 -4.76 16.76
N ASN A 267 13.13 -4.27 17.99
CA ASN A 267 13.00 -5.16 19.13
C ASN A 267 11.73 -6.01 18.99
N LYS A 268 11.91 -7.33 18.94
CA LYS A 268 10.82 -8.30 18.78
C LYS A 268 10.08 -8.61 20.09
N ASP A 269 10.66 -8.26 21.23
CA ASP A 269 10.10 -8.55 22.55
C ASP A 269 9.02 -7.54 22.96
N ASN A 270 8.99 -6.37 22.32
CA ASN A 270 7.99 -5.34 22.58
C ASN A 270 6.64 -5.69 21.95
N GLU A 271 5.55 -5.42 22.67
CA GLU A 271 4.20 -5.57 22.14
C GLU A 271 3.95 -4.54 21.02
N LYS A 272 3.73 -5.05 19.80
CA LYS A 272 3.54 -4.23 18.60
C LYS A 272 2.12 -3.73 18.47
N VAL A 273 1.96 -2.45 18.18
CA VAL A 273 0.68 -1.80 17.91
C VAL A 273 0.39 -1.90 16.41
N LEU A 274 -0.24 -3.02 16.03
CA LEU A 274 -0.60 -3.37 14.65
C LEU A 274 -2.03 -3.94 14.56
N ILE A 275 -2.75 -3.59 13.49
CA ILE A 275 -4.01 -4.25 13.13
C ILE A 275 -3.70 -5.48 12.28
N TYR A 276 -3.67 -6.66 12.90
CA TYR A 276 -3.39 -7.92 12.21
C TYR A 276 -4.59 -8.43 11.41
N PRO A 277 -4.37 -9.09 10.24
CA PRO A 277 -4.97 -10.36 9.83
C PRO A 277 -6.29 -10.93 10.32
N THR A 278 -7.26 -10.23 10.91
CA THR A 278 -8.33 -10.88 11.67
C THR A 278 -9.71 -10.30 11.39
N ALA A 279 -10.78 -11.05 11.65
CA ALA A 279 -12.15 -10.57 11.64
C ALA A 279 -12.36 -9.51 12.73
N ASN A 280 -11.54 -9.54 13.79
CA ASN A 280 -11.55 -8.55 14.85
C ASN A 280 -10.82 -7.24 14.49
N LYS A 281 -10.23 -7.12 13.28
CA LYS A 281 -9.67 -5.85 12.78
C LYS A 281 -10.67 -4.72 12.94
N LEU A 282 -11.94 -4.98 12.63
CA LEU A 282 -13.01 -3.99 12.75
C LEU A 282 -13.13 -3.45 14.19
N TYR A 283 -13.10 -4.32 15.20
CA TYR A 283 -13.12 -3.89 16.60
C TYR A 283 -11.88 -3.09 17.00
N GLN A 284 -10.71 -3.47 16.48
CA GLN A 284 -9.46 -2.74 16.71
C GLN A 284 -9.53 -1.33 16.11
N THR A 285 -10.13 -1.16 14.93
CA THR A 285 -10.29 0.17 14.30
C THR A 285 -11.16 1.16 15.10
N TYR A 286 -11.98 0.67 16.03
CA TYR A 286 -12.76 1.53 16.93
C TYR A 286 -12.01 2.02 18.17
N SER A 287 -10.84 1.44 18.46
CA SER A 287 -10.01 1.82 19.60
C SER A 287 -8.93 2.83 19.19
N ALA A 288 -8.46 3.64 20.14
CA ALA A 288 -7.28 4.48 19.93
C ALA A 288 -6.05 3.57 19.68
N PRO A 289 -5.13 3.92 18.76
CA PRO A 289 -5.06 5.18 18.00
C PRO A 289 -5.90 5.17 16.72
N TYR A 290 -6.39 3.99 16.31
CA TYR A 290 -6.90 3.76 14.96
C TYR A 290 -8.19 4.52 14.67
N SER A 291 -9.06 4.67 15.67
CA SER A 291 -10.29 5.46 15.50
C SER A 291 -10.01 6.92 15.16
N GLU A 292 -8.93 7.50 15.71
CA GLU A 292 -8.51 8.87 15.42
C GLU A 292 -7.88 8.98 14.03
N LEU A 293 -7.08 7.98 13.63
CA LEU A 293 -6.50 7.88 12.29
C LEU A 293 -7.57 7.74 11.19
N MET A 294 -8.58 6.90 11.41
CA MET A 294 -9.70 6.73 10.49
C MET A 294 -10.59 7.97 10.44
N ARG A 295 -10.89 8.59 11.58
CA ARG A 295 -11.64 9.85 11.64
C ARG A 295 -10.92 10.93 10.84
N PHE A 296 -9.61 11.06 11.02
CA PHE A 296 -8.81 12.02 10.25
C PHE A 296 -8.90 11.77 8.74
N MET A 297 -8.87 10.51 8.29
CA MET A 297 -9.04 10.17 6.87
C MET A 297 -10.43 10.57 6.35
N LEU A 298 -11.48 10.26 7.10
CA LEU A 298 -12.86 10.62 6.76
C LEU A 298 -13.02 12.15 6.66
N ASP A 299 -12.59 12.88 7.69
CA ASP A 299 -12.66 14.35 7.73
C ASP A 299 -11.94 14.97 6.52
N ARG A 300 -10.79 14.41 6.15
CA ARG A 300 -10.01 14.89 5.01
C ARG A 300 -10.77 14.71 3.69
N PHE A 301 -11.39 13.56 3.49
CA PHE A 301 -12.15 13.25 2.27
C PHE A 301 -13.47 14.04 2.17
N GLU A 302 -14.10 14.36 3.30
CA GLU A 302 -15.30 15.19 3.32
C GLU A 302 -14.99 16.69 3.16
N SER A 303 -13.76 17.11 3.52
CA SER A 303 -13.36 18.51 3.44
C SER A 303 -12.81 18.91 2.06
N GLY A 304 -13.38 19.97 1.47
CA GLY A 304 -12.83 20.62 0.28
C GLY A 304 -12.85 19.77 -1.00
N LYS A 305 -11.99 20.12 -1.96
CA LYS A 305 -11.85 19.39 -3.22
C LYS A 305 -10.61 18.51 -3.16
N ASN A 306 -10.78 17.19 -3.18
CA ASN A 306 -9.68 16.24 -3.05
C ASN A 306 -9.43 15.50 -4.36
N LEU A 307 -8.16 15.36 -4.74
CA LEU A 307 -7.72 14.27 -5.61
C LEU A 307 -7.44 13.05 -4.74
N ILE A 308 -8.25 12.00 -4.86
CA ILE A 308 -8.10 10.75 -4.10
C ILE A 308 -7.59 9.66 -5.04
N ILE A 309 -6.36 9.20 -4.80
CA ILE A 309 -5.70 8.15 -5.60
C ILE A 309 -5.55 6.91 -4.73
N VAL A 310 -6.14 5.79 -5.16
CA VAL A 310 -6.05 4.52 -4.45
C VAL A 310 -5.18 3.56 -5.26
N ILE A 311 -3.98 3.23 -4.75
CA ILE A 311 -2.97 2.45 -5.50
C ILE A 311 -2.23 1.45 -4.62
N GLY A 312 -1.93 0.26 -5.16
CA GLY A 312 -1.30 -0.83 -4.42
C GLY A 312 -2.17 -1.41 -3.31
N TYR A 313 -3.46 -1.06 -3.28
CA TYR A 313 -4.45 -1.51 -2.31
C TYR A 313 -5.38 -2.54 -2.95
N LYS A 314 -5.67 -3.62 -2.23
CA LYS A 314 -6.44 -4.77 -2.74
C LYS A 314 -7.94 -4.66 -2.59
N TYR A 315 -8.43 -3.59 -1.94
CA TYR A 315 -9.85 -3.44 -1.64
C TYR A 315 -10.42 -4.55 -0.76
N GLY A 316 -9.58 -5.18 0.07
CA GLY A 316 -9.96 -6.28 0.96
C GLY A 316 -10.39 -5.83 2.37
N ASP A 317 -10.20 -4.56 2.73
CA ASP A 317 -10.58 -4.02 4.03
C ASP A 317 -11.91 -3.25 3.94
N ASP A 318 -12.99 -3.87 4.44
CA ASP A 318 -14.35 -3.33 4.33
C ASP A 318 -14.51 -1.94 4.99
N HIS A 319 -13.85 -1.69 6.11
CA HIS A 319 -13.92 -0.39 6.80
C HIS A 319 -13.26 0.73 6.01
N ILE A 320 -12.16 0.45 5.29
CA ILE A 320 -11.52 1.43 4.39
C ILE A 320 -12.42 1.68 3.18
N ASN A 321 -12.97 0.60 2.61
CA ASN A 321 -13.89 0.65 1.48
C ASN A 321 -15.17 1.44 1.82
N GLU A 322 -15.65 1.38 3.07
CA GLU A 322 -16.78 2.18 3.55
C GLU A 322 -16.44 3.68 3.57
N ILE A 323 -15.26 4.06 4.06
CA ILE A 323 -14.82 5.46 4.06
C ILE A 323 -14.65 5.98 2.62
N LEU A 324 -14.05 5.19 1.73
CA LEU A 324 -13.96 5.51 0.30
C LEU A 324 -15.35 5.67 -0.33
N SER A 325 -16.30 4.81 0.03
CA SER A 325 -17.69 4.90 -0.45
C SER A 325 -18.38 6.17 0.02
N LYS A 326 -18.19 6.55 1.28
CA LYS A 326 -18.74 7.81 1.83
C LYS A 326 -18.14 9.03 1.14
N ALA A 327 -16.84 8.99 0.86
CA ALA A 327 -16.13 10.07 0.18
C ALA A 327 -16.62 10.32 -1.27
N LEU A 328 -17.26 9.33 -1.92
CA LEU A 328 -17.92 9.51 -3.23
C LEU A 328 -19.15 10.42 -3.16
N ALA A 329 -19.74 10.61 -1.97
CA ALA A 329 -20.88 11.51 -1.79
C ALA A 329 -20.50 12.98 -1.95
N ASN A 330 -19.22 13.33 -1.79
CA ASN A 330 -18.70 14.66 -2.09
C ASN A 330 -18.43 14.78 -3.61
N PRO A 331 -19.23 15.55 -4.37
CA PRO A 331 -19.10 15.64 -5.83
C PRO A 331 -17.84 16.39 -6.29
N ASP A 332 -17.20 17.17 -5.42
CA ASP A 332 -15.96 17.89 -5.72
C ASP A 332 -14.71 17.00 -5.63
N ASN A 333 -14.84 15.78 -5.09
CA ASN A 333 -13.76 14.81 -5.07
C ASN A 333 -13.55 14.18 -6.45
N VAL A 334 -12.29 13.99 -6.82
CA VAL A 334 -11.89 13.27 -8.03
C VAL A 334 -11.13 12.03 -7.62
N PHE A 335 -11.64 10.86 -8.04
CA PHE A 335 -11.10 9.56 -7.71
C PHE A 335 -10.31 8.94 -8.86
N TYR A 336 -9.20 8.31 -8.51
CA TYR A 336 -8.44 7.41 -9.36
C TYR A 336 -8.20 6.10 -8.59
N PHE A 337 -8.93 5.05 -8.96
CA PHE A 337 -8.75 3.71 -8.41
C PHE A 337 -7.87 2.88 -9.35
N TYR A 338 -6.77 2.35 -8.83
CA TYR A 338 -5.89 1.45 -9.56
C TYR A 338 -6.18 0.01 -9.16
N ASP A 339 -6.49 -0.84 -10.14
CA ASP A 339 -6.83 -2.25 -9.97
C ASP A 339 -5.79 -3.16 -10.63
N PHE A 340 -4.84 -3.66 -9.84
CA PHE A 340 -3.72 -4.46 -10.36
C PHE A 340 -4.13 -5.88 -10.80
N ASP A 341 -4.92 -6.57 -9.98
CA ASP A 341 -5.28 -7.97 -10.20
C ASP A 341 -6.45 -8.12 -11.19
N ASN A 342 -7.30 -7.08 -11.34
CA ASN A 342 -8.53 -7.13 -12.13
C ASN A 342 -9.41 -8.33 -11.74
N ASP A 343 -9.50 -8.61 -10.43
CA ASP A 343 -10.22 -9.76 -9.88
C ASP A 343 -11.74 -9.54 -9.93
N GLU A 344 -12.45 -10.39 -10.65
CA GLU A 344 -13.92 -10.35 -10.75
C GLU A 344 -14.60 -10.59 -9.39
N LYS A 345 -13.92 -11.21 -8.43
CA LYS A 345 -14.44 -11.44 -7.07
C LYS A 345 -14.34 -10.21 -6.17
N ALA A 346 -13.53 -9.20 -6.53
CA ALA A 346 -13.37 -7.99 -5.74
C ALA A 346 -14.57 -7.04 -5.94
N SER A 347 -15.61 -7.22 -5.12
CA SER A 347 -16.90 -6.54 -5.27
C SER A 347 -16.80 -5.01 -5.28
N PHE A 348 -16.00 -4.44 -4.39
CA PHE A 348 -15.85 -2.98 -4.26
C PHE A 348 -15.32 -2.35 -5.54
N ILE A 349 -14.17 -2.81 -6.04
CA ILE A 349 -13.54 -2.21 -7.24
C ILE A 349 -14.38 -2.47 -8.50
N ASN A 350 -15.09 -3.59 -8.58
CA ASN A 350 -16.01 -3.86 -9.69
C ASN A 350 -17.24 -2.94 -9.66
N ASN A 351 -17.70 -2.52 -8.48
CA ASN A 351 -18.70 -1.46 -8.37
C ASN A 351 -18.12 -0.10 -8.81
N MET A 352 -16.86 0.21 -8.47
CA MET A 352 -16.20 1.44 -8.93
C MET A 352 -16.03 1.50 -10.45
N LYS A 353 -15.76 0.36 -11.10
CA LYS A 353 -15.70 0.27 -12.58
C LYS A 353 -17.02 0.66 -13.22
N LYS A 354 -18.14 0.12 -12.71
CA LYS A 354 -19.50 0.50 -13.17
C LYS A 354 -19.78 1.98 -12.92
N LEU A 355 -19.38 2.50 -11.77
CA LEU A 355 -19.57 3.91 -11.41
C LEU A 355 -18.77 4.86 -12.33
N ALA A 356 -17.56 4.46 -12.72
CA ALA A 356 -16.69 5.23 -13.61
C ALA A 356 -17.22 5.39 -15.04
N GLU A 357 -18.20 4.56 -15.46
CA GLU A 357 -18.89 4.69 -16.75
C GLU A 357 -19.91 5.83 -16.75
N ILE A 358 -20.50 6.13 -15.58
CA ILE A 358 -21.58 7.11 -15.45
C ILE A 358 -21.17 8.38 -14.68
N THR A 359 -20.05 8.34 -13.96
CA THR A 359 -19.58 9.43 -13.09
C THR A 359 -18.24 9.99 -13.57
N PRO A 360 -18.17 11.23 -14.09
CA PRO A 360 -16.95 11.79 -14.66
C PRO A 360 -15.78 11.89 -13.68
N ASN A 361 -16.07 12.14 -12.41
CA ASN A 361 -15.06 12.31 -11.37
C ASN A 361 -14.57 10.98 -10.78
N VAL A 362 -15.07 9.84 -11.26
CA VAL A 362 -14.61 8.51 -10.86
C VAL A 362 -13.84 7.87 -12.01
N ASN A 363 -12.59 7.53 -11.76
CA ASN A 363 -11.69 6.95 -12.74
C ASN A 363 -11.14 5.62 -12.22
N VAL A 364 -11.10 4.61 -13.09
CA VAL A 364 -10.52 3.30 -12.80
C VAL A 364 -9.48 2.96 -13.86
N LEU A 365 -8.29 2.57 -13.41
CA LEU A 365 -7.19 2.12 -14.25
C LEU A 365 -6.83 0.69 -13.85
N SER A 366 -6.96 -0.25 -14.79
CA SER A 366 -6.86 -1.68 -14.50
C SER A 366 -5.70 -2.39 -15.21
N GLY A 367 -5.19 -3.41 -14.55
CA GLY A 367 -4.17 -4.34 -15.03
C GLY A 367 -2.75 -4.00 -14.60
N LYS A 368 -1.86 -4.99 -14.76
CA LYS A 368 -0.54 -5.06 -14.13
C LYS A 368 0.44 -3.97 -14.53
N ILE A 369 0.17 -3.23 -15.60
CA ILE A 369 1.06 -2.18 -16.09
C ILE A 369 0.62 -0.81 -15.59
N LEU A 370 -0.68 -0.50 -15.73
CA LEU A 370 -1.25 0.76 -15.27
C LEU A 370 -1.33 0.86 -13.75
N ALA A 371 -1.70 -0.24 -13.09
CA ALA A 371 -1.85 -0.27 -11.64
C ALA A 371 -0.58 -0.69 -10.89
N ASP A 372 0.56 -0.77 -11.58
CA ASP A 372 1.86 -0.97 -10.94
C ASP A 372 2.36 0.34 -10.32
N PHE A 373 2.75 0.29 -9.04
CA PHE A 373 3.18 1.47 -8.30
C PHE A 373 4.47 2.09 -8.86
N THR A 374 5.38 1.28 -9.39
CA THR A 374 6.62 1.78 -9.99
C THR A 374 6.34 2.55 -11.26
N ASN A 375 5.46 2.04 -12.12
CA ASN A 375 5.03 2.74 -13.33
C ASN A 375 4.24 4.00 -13.00
N PHE A 376 3.33 3.94 -12.03
CA PHE A 376 2.59 5.10 -11.55
C PHE A 376 3.53 6.23 -11.12
N ALA A 377 4.47 5.93 -10.22
CA ALA A 377 5.44 6.91 -9.73
C ALA A 377 6.31 7.46 -10.88
N LYS A 378 6.80 6.60 -11.77
CA LYS A 378 7.72 6.97 -12.87
C LYS A 378 7.06 7.71 -14.03
N PHE A 379 5.85 7.34 -14.42
CA PHE A 379 5.28 7.77 -15.71
C PHE A 379 3.94 8.51 -15.58
N GLU A 380 3.14 8.24 -14.54
CA GLU A 380 1.81 8.86 -14.39
C GLU A 380 1.82 10.12 -13.52
N VAL A 381 2.61 10.12 -12.45
CA VAL A 381 2.73 11.31 -11.59
C VAL A 381 3.49 12.42 -12.34
N PRO A 382 2.95 13.65 -12.42
CA PRO A 382 3.63 14.76 -13.08
C PRO A 382 4.83 15.27 -12.27
N ALA A 383 5.92 15.64 -12.95
CA ALA A 383 7.11 16.24 -12.32
C ALA A 383 7.09 17.78 -12.41
N THR A 384 6.50 18.33 -13.47
CA THR A 384 6.40 19.76 -13.75
C THR A 384 4.96 20.08 -14.16
N ALA A 385 4.52 21.32 -13.93
CA ALA A 385 3.30 21.85 -14.56
C ALA A 385 3.52 22.14 -16.06
N GLU A 386 4.78 22.34 -16.47
CA GLU A 386 5.16 22.53 -17.86
C GLU A 386 5.00 21.23 -18.64
N LYS A 387 4.20 21.33 -19.70
CA LYS A 387 3.89 20.26 -20.64
C LYS A 387 5.09 19.99 -21.54
N THR A 388 5.41 18.74 -21.82
CA THR A 388 6.33 18.39 -22.90
C THR A 388 5.79 18.92 -24.23
N ASP A 389 6.65 19.08 -25.25
CA ASP A 389 6.20 19.63 -26.54
C ASP A 389 5.14 18.73 -27.21
N GLU A 390 5.21 17.42 -27.00
CA GLU A 390 4.16 16.48 -27.41
C GLU A 390 2.88 16.66 -26.60
N GLU A 391 2.97 16.91 -25.28
CA GLU A 391 1.80 17.19 -24.44
C GLU A 391 1.09 18.49 -24.87
N LYS A 392 1.84 19.51 -25.32
CA LYS A 392 1.29 20.72 -25.94
C LYS A 392 0.58 20.40 -27.26
N ILE A 393 1.17 19.53 -28.09
CA ILE A 393 0.57 19.08 -29.37
C ILE A 393 -0.74 18.30 -29.11
N VAL A 394 -0.75 17.37 -28.17
CA VAL A 394 -1.96 16.58 -27.82
C VAL A 394 -3.08 17.49 -27.32
N GLU A 395 -2.77 18.48 -26.47
CA GLU A 395 -3.77 19.44 -26.02
C GLU A 395 -4.31 20.33 -27.15
N LEU A 396 -3.44 20.78 -28.06
CA LEU A 396 -3.84 21.53 -29.26
C LEU A 396 -4.77 20.70 -30.15
N LEU A 397 -4.47 19.42 -30.35
CA LEU A 397 -5.34 18.51 -31.12
C LEU A 397 -6.72 18.35 -30.46
N HIS A 398 -6.77 18.20 -29.13
CA HIS A 398 -8.05 18.12 -28.42
C HIS A 398 -8.87 19.42 -28.50
N LYS A 399 -8.23 20.59 -28.54
CA LYS A 399 -8.91 21.89 -28.71
C LYS A 399 -9.43 22.14 -30.13
N VAL A 400 -8.88 21.46 -31.14
CA VAL A 400 -9.28 21.60 -32.55
C VAL A 400 -10.34 20.56 -32.94
N MET A 401 -10.40 19.43 -32.23
CA MET A 401 -11.31 18.31 -32.51
C MET A 401 -12.60 18.30 -31.66
N GLY A 402 -12.68 19.13 -30.61
CA GLY A 402 -13.92 19.43 -29.88
C GLY A 402 -14.45 20.79 -30.30
#